data_AF-A0A7W6UGS8-F1
#
_entry.id   AF-A0A7W6UGS8-F1
#
_cell.length_a   1.000
_cell.length_b   1.000
_cell.length_c   1.000
_cell.angle_alpha   90.00
_cell.angle_beta   90.00
_cell.angle_gamma   90.00
#
_symmetry.space_group_name_H-M   'P 1'
#
loop_
_entity.id
_entity.type
_entity.pdbx_description
1 polymer ?
#
loop_
_entity_poly.entity_id
_entity_poly.type
_entity_poly.pdbx_seq_one_letter_code
_entity_poly.pdbx_strand_id
1 'polypeptide(L)'
;MPKSPLSPSEIRSFSNIPADQKLALISSYSEALRKLARSTEAVGRADMLPKLIQVADGLDGMATAIAETEAGTEVMARTARLIRATEGMLASMSWSSIVH
;
A
#
# COMPACT_ATOMS: atom_id res chain seq x y z
N MET A 1 -9.83 2.09 16.69
CA MET A 1 -9.97 3.36 15.94
C MET A 1 -10.75 3.09 14.67
N PRO A 2 -11.84 3.81 14.37
CA PRO A 2 -12.47 3.72 13.06
C PRO A 2 -11.47 4.20 12.00
N LYS A 3 -11.31 3.45 10.91
CA LYS A 3 -10.49 3.90 9.78
C LYS A 3 -11.17 5.14 9.20
N SER A 4 -10.52 6.30 9.26
CA SER A 4 -11.08 7.49 8.62
C SER A 4 -11.32 7.19 7.14
N PRO A 5 -12.48 7.56 6.57
CA PRO A 5 -12.72 7.39 5.15
C PRO A 5 -11.63 8.07 4.34
N LEU A 6 -11.35 7.56 3.13
CA LEU A 6 -10.47 8.25 2.20
C LEU A 6 -11.10 9.61 1.85
N SER A 7 -10.27 10.63 1.76
CA SER A 7 -10.71 11.94 1.32
C SER A 7 -11.05 11.86 -0.18
N PRO A 8 -12.10 12.54 -0.66
CA PRO A 8 -12.44 12.56 -2.09
C PRO A 8 -11.28 13.04 -2.99
N SER A 9 -10.41 13.89 -2.45
CA SER A 9 -9.19 14.37 -3.13
C SER A 9 -8.16 13.25 -3.36
N GLU A 10 -7.98 12.34 -2.39
CA GLU A 10 -7.04 11.22 -2.49
C GLU A 10 -7.46 10.24 -3.59
N ILE A 11 -8.76 10.03 -3.76
CA ILE A 11 -9.31 9.16 -4.81
C ILE A 11 -9.19 9.85 -6.18
N ARG A 12 -9.56 11.14 -6.25
CA ARG A 12 -9.53 11.93 -7.49
C ARG A 12 -8.13 12.04 -8.10
N SER A 13 -7.08 12.00 -7.27
CA SER A 13 -5.69 11.97 -7.75
C SER A 13 -5.39 10.81 -8.70
N PHE A 14 -6.14 9.70 -8.61
CA PHE A 14 -5.98 8.53 -9.50
C PHE A 14 -6.97 8.51 -10.67
N SER A 15 -8.04 9.32 -10.64
CA SER A 15 -9.06 9.35 -11.68
C SER A 15 -8.54 9.86 -13.02
N ASN A 16 -7.57 10.78 -13.01
CA ASN A 16 -7.00 11.40 -14.22
C ASN A 16 -5.78 10.66 -14.77
N ILE A 17 -5.41 9.51 -14.18
CA ILE A 17 -4.23 8.74 -14.59
C ILE A 17 -4.63 7.76 -15.71
N PRO A 18 -3.89 7.71 -16.83
CA PRO A 18 -4.11 6.71 -17.88
C PRO A 18 -3.94 5.27 -17.36
N ALA A 19 -4.64 4.32 -17.96
CA ALA A 19 -4.62 2.91 -17.53
C ALA A 19 -3.20 2.32 -17.51
N ASP A 20 -2.37 2.60 -18.52
CA ASP A 20 -0.98 2.13 -18.57
C ASP A 20 -0.13 2.65 -17.40
N GLN A 21 -0.34 3.92 -17.02
CA GLN A 21 0.33 4.51 -15.86
C GLN A 21 -0.21 3.92 -14.54
N LYS A 22 -1.51 3.60 -14.46
CA LYS A 22 -2.09 2.89 -13.31
C LYS A 22 -1.48 1.50 -13.17
N LEU A 23 -1.28 0.76 -14.25
CA LEU A 23 -0.61 -0.56 -14.23
C LEU A 23 0.81 -0.47 -13.68
N ALA A 24 1.59 0.51 -14.14
CA ALA A 24 2.94 0.76 -13.62
C ALA A 24 2.92 1.10 -12.12
N LEU A 25 1.95 1.92 -11.67
CA LEU A 25 1.76 2.24 -10.26
C LEU A 25 1.35 1.04 -9.41
N ILE A 26 0.45 0.19 -9.91
CA ILE A 26 0.00 -1.03 -9.21
C ILE A 26 1.20 -1.97 -9.00
N SER A 27 2.02 -2.17 -10.03
CA SER A 27 3.26 -2.96 -9.93
C SER A 27 4.25 -2.36 -8.91
N SER A 28 4.42 -1.03 -8.92
CA SER A 28 5.26 -0.35 -7.92
C SER A 28 4.71 -0.53 -6.50
N TYR A 29 3.39 -0.48 -6.31
CA TYR A 29 2.75 -0.69 -5.02
C TYR A 29 2.88 -2.13 -4.52
N SER A 30 2.71 -3.12 -5.38
CA SER A 30 2.90 -4.53 -4.99
C SER A 30 4.35 -4.80 -4.59
N GLU A 31 5.33 -4.24 -5.31
CA GLU A 31 6.74 -4.33 -4.93
C GLU A 31 7.03 -3.62 -3.60
N ALA A 32 6.49 -2.41 -3.38
CA ALA A 32 6.64 -1.68 -2.13
C ALA A 32 6.08 -2.46 -0.94
N LEU A 33 4.89 -3.07 -1.09
CA LEU A 33 4.29 -3.91 -0.06
C LEU A 33 5.16 -5.14 0.27
N ARG A 34 5.75 -5.79 -0.73
CA ARG A 34 6.67 -6.92 -0.52
C ARG A 34 7.94 -6.50 0.23
N LYS A 35 8.49 -5.32 -0.09
CA LYS A 35 9.63 -4.73 0.62
C LYS A 35 9.26 -4.44 2.08
N LEU A 36 8.13 -3.77 2.30
CA LEU A 36 7.62 -3.46 3.64
C LEU A 36 7.34 -4.73 4.45
N ALA A 37 6.82 -5.79 3.83
CA ALA A 37 6.59 -7.07 4.49
C ALA A 37 7.89 -7.63 5.12
N ARG A 38 8.98 -7.62 4.36
CA ARG A 38 10.30 -8.05 4.85
C ARG A 38 10.82 -7.11 5.93
N SER A 39 10.64 -5.80 5.79
CA SER A 39 11.01 -4.83 6.82
C SER A 39 10.23 -5.01 8.12
N THR A 40 8.93 -5.34 8.04
CA THR A 40 8.10 -5.61 9.24
C THR A 40 8.55 -6.87 9.96
N GLU A 41 8.94 -7.91 9.23
CA GLU A 41 9.53 -9.11 9.83
C GLU A 41 10.83 -8.79 10.56
N ALA A 42 11.72 -8.00 9.96
CA ALA A 42 13.00 -7.62 10.55
C ALA A 42 12.86 -6.85 11.88
N VAL A 43 11.75 -6.13 12.10
CA VAL A 43 11.46 -5.41 13.36
C VAL A 43 10.56 -6.18 14.32
N GLY A 44 10.43 -7.51 14.14
CA GLY A 44 9.68 -8.39 15.04
C GLY A 44 8.17 -8.40 14.82
N ARG A 45 7.68 -7.88 13.68
CA ARG A 45 6.27 -7.89 13.27
C ARG A 45 6.03 -8.90 12.15
N ALA A 46 6.52 -10.13 12.35
CA ALA A 46 6.36 -11.23 11.40
C ALA A 46 4.88 -11.55 11.08
N ASP A 47 3.94 -11.22 11.98
CA ASP A 47 2.50 -11.35 11.74
C ASP A 47 1.97 -10.51 10.56
N MET A 48 2.70 -9.45 10.19
CA MET A 48 2.34 -8.55 9.10
C MET A 48 2.84 -9.01 7.75
N LEU A 49 3.91 -9.82 7.71
CA LEU A 49 4.49 -10.31 6.46
C LEU A 49 3.46 -11.01 5.57
N PRO A 50 2.74 -12.07 6.01
CA PRO A 50 1.79 -12.75 5.14
C PRO A 50 0.62 -11.86 4.73
N LYS A 51 0.23 -10.88 5.56
CA LYS A 51 -0.86 -9.95 5.27
C LYS A 51 -0.47 -8.96 4.15
N LEU A 52 0.74 -8.40 4.22
CA LEU A 52 1.24 -7.47 3.22
C LEU A 52 1.52 -8.17 1.88
N ILE A 53 2.03 -9.40 1.93
CA ILE A 53 2.21 -10.24 0.74
C ILE A 53 0.86 -10.55 0.09
N GLN A 54 -0.16 -10.94 0.86
CA GLN A 54 -1.49 -11.19 0.32
C GLN A 54 -2.10 -9.98 -0.40
N VAL A 55 -1.89 -8.77 0.14
CA VAL A 55 -2.35 -7.53 -0.54
C VAL A 55 -1.55 -7.30 -1.83
N ALA A 56 -0.23 -7.50 -1.82
CA ALA A 56 0.59 -7.38 -3.02
C ALA A 56 0.17 -8.35 -4.13
N ASP A 57 -0.08 -9.61 -3.78
CA ASP A 57 -0.50 -10.64 -4.72
C ASP A 57 -1.91 -10.38 -5.24
N GLY A 58 -2.82 -9.88 -4.40
CA GLY A 58 -4.15 -9.44 -4.80
C GLY A 58 -4.12 -8.25 -5.78
N LEU A 59 -3.21 -7.29 -5.57
CA LEU A 59 -3.01 -6.17 -6.47
C LEU A 59 -2.51 -6.61 -7.85
N ASP A 60 -1.51 -7.50 -7.88
CA ASP A 60 -0.98 -8.03 -9.15
C ASP A 60 -2.04 -8.88 -9.88
N GLY A 61 -2.75 -9.73 -9.14
CA GLY A 61 -3.80 -10.58 -9.71
C GLY A 61 -5.01 -9.81 -10.25
N MET A 62 -5.24 -8.58 -9.76
CA MET A 62 -6.35 -7.72 -10.19
C MET A 62 -5.89 -6.49 -10.97
N ALA A 63 -4.63 -6.41 -11.39
CA ALA A 63 -4.01 -5.18 -11.89
C ALA A 63 -4.80 -4.53 -13.05
N THR A 64 -5.21 -5.32 -14.04
CA THR A 64 -6.03 -4.84 -15.17
C THR A 64 -7.38 -4.29 -14.70
N ALA A 65 -8.09 -5.02 -13.84
CA ALA A 65 -9.39 -4.59 -13.33
C ALA A 65 -9.29 -3.30 -12.49
N ILE A 66 -8.20 -3.14 -11.73
CA ILE A 66 -7.94 -1.92 -10.95
C ILE A 66 -7.58 -0.74 -11.88
N ALA A 67 -6.81 -0.98 -12.93
CA ALA A 67 -6.42 0.08 -13.87
C ALA A 67 -7.60 0.64 -14.67
N GLU A 68 -8.55 -0.23 -15.04
CA GLU A 68 -9.64 0.12 -15.97
C GLU A 68 -10.91 0.63 -15.30
N THR A 69 -11.08 0.42 -13.99
CA THR A 69 -12.34 0.75 -13.29
C THR A 69 -12.24 1.99 -12.41
N GLU A 70 -13.36 2.69 -12.23
CA GLU A 70 -13.46 3.78 -11.26
C GLU A 70 -13.24 3.28 -9.82
N ALA A 71 -13.80 2.12 -9.47
CA ALA A 71 -13.58 1.48 -8.18
C ALA A 71 -12.08 1.16 -7.92
N GLY A 72 -11.32 0.90 -8.98
CA GLY A 72 -9.88 0.71 -8.91
C GLY A 72 -9.12 1.93 -8.38
N THR A 73 -9.62 3.15 -8.61
CA THR A 73 -9.00 4.37 -8.05
C THR A 73 -9.06 4.40 -6.52
N GLU A 74 -10.14 3.87 -5.93
CA GLU A 74 -10.25 3.73 -4.49
C GLU A 74 -9.28 2.67 -3.95
N VAL A 75 -9.14 1.54 -4.65
CA VAL A 75 -8.16 0.49 -4.29
C VAL A 75 -6.73 1.04 -4.31
N MET A 76 -6.37 1.82 -5.34
CA MET A 76 -5.07 2.48 -5.42
C MET A 76 -4.86 3.47 -4.26
N ALA A 77 -5.86 4.31 -3.95
CA ALA A 77 -5.77 5.26 -2.84
C ALA A 77 -5.63 4.56 -1.48
N ARG A 78 -6.38 3.47 -1.25
CA ARG A 78 -6.26 2.66 -0.01
C ARG A 78 -4.88 2.02 0.09
N THR A 79 -4.35 1.51 -1.02
CA THR A 79 -3.02 0.90 -1.08
C THR A 79 -1.93 1.92 -0.78
N ALA A 80 -1.98 3.10 -1.41
CA ALA A 80 -1.03 4.17 -1.16
C ALA A 80 -1.05 4.63 0.31
N ARG A 81 -2.22 4.64 0.95
CA ARG A 81 -2.36 4.94 2.38
C ARG A 81 -1.82 3.82 3.26
N LEU A 82 -2.04 2.55 2.90
CA LEU A 82 -1.48 1.40 3.62
C LEU A 82 0.05 1.41 3.60
N ILE A 83 0.66 1.67 2.44
CA ILE A 83 2.11 1.81 2.28
C ILE A 83 2.63 2.89 3.24
N ARG A 84 2.08 4.11 3.16
CA ARG A 84 2.47 5.24 4.02
C ARG A 84 2.29 4.96 5.51
N ALA A 85 1.20 4.31 5.90
CA ALA A 85 0.96 3.94 7.30
C ALA A 85 1.96 2.90 7.80
N THR A 86 2.33 1.93 6.95
CA THR A 86 3.31 0.89 7.28
C THR A 86 4.72 1.47 7.38
N GLU A 87 5.08 2.36 6.46
CA GLU A 87 6.35 3.13 6.51
C GLU A 87 6.44 3.97 7.79
N GLY A 88 5.39 4.72 8.13
CA GLY A 88 5.34 5.52 9.36
C GLY A 88 5.47 4.67 10.63
N MET A 89 4.83 3.50 10.66
CA MET A 89 4.99 2.54 11.75
C MET A 89 6.44 2.04 11.85
N LEU A 90 7.06 1.62 10.74
CA LEU A 90 8.45 1.17 10.72
C LEU A 90 9.42 2.26 11.17
N ALA A 91 9.23 3.50 10.71
CA ALA A 91 10.04 4.65 11.10
C ALA A 91 9.95 4.90 12.62
N SER A 92 8.75 4.80 13.19
CA SER A 92 8.54 4.96 14.64
C SER A 92 9.26 3.88 15.47
N MET A 93 9.27 2.63 15.00
CA MET A 93 9.94 1.51 15.68
C MET A 93 11.46 1.58 15.58
N SER A 94 11.98 2.03 14.44
CA SER A 94 13.41 2.29 14.25
C SER A 94 13.90 3.36 15.24
N TRP A 95 13.14 4.46 15.40
CA TRP A 95 13.49 5.52 16.35
C TRP A 95 13.51 5.00 17.79
N SER A 96 12.51 4.23 18.22
CA SER A 96 12.47 3.67 19.58
C SER A 96 13.64 2.74 19.90
N SER A 97 14.28 2.16 18.89
CA SER A 97 15.44 1.28 19.05
C SER A 97 16.77 2.05 19.17
N ILE A 98 16.81 3.34 18.80
CA ILE A 98 18.02 4.20 18.86
C ILE A 98 18.12 4.96 20.20
N VAL A 99 16.99 5.18 20.89
CA VAL A 99 16.93 6.01 22.11
C VAL A 99 17.20 5.21 23.39
N HIS A 100 17.65 3.96 23.31
CA HIS A 100 17.86 3.09 24.47
C HIS A 100 19.30 2.66 24.70
#